data_AF-A0A5N6W8A7-F1
#
_entry.id   AF-A0A5N6W8A7-F1
#
_cell.length_a   1.000
_cell.length_b   1.000
_cell.length_c   1.000
_cell.angle_alpha   90.00
_cell.angle_beta   90.00
_cell.angle_gamma   90.00
#
_symmetry.space_group_name_H-M   'P 1'
#
loop_
_entity.id
_entity.type
_entity.pdbx_description
1 polymer ?
#
loop_
_entity_poly.entity_id
_entity_poly.type
_entity_poly.pdbx_seq_one_letter_code
_entity_poly.pdbx_strand_id
1 'polypeptide(L)'
;MIADSPFGCLSRRRIQLILGISVVLVLLSYPFRSSIVPSVVPASSPPIARALPARTLLSRPLSRDGTTIPKIIHQTWFPAGSNMSERAQEWVHGMRAQNSDWEYVLWDDETNRMLVEQYFPWFLQTYDSLPKEILRADVVRNLYMYLFGGMYADVDTEALRPVAPLFAGHETALAAHQDILSSAPSFQRATVQRAFLGRMARTVDILSSAAVPNGWMASPAGHPFWLLPVLNVIEHPEGTGDGSVEGLTGPGALSLMIKKYWDNFKDNSLREHACKTIQRRQSSWQLFCDESELAMGAHMQDALVLLPEKQIYPFSWVDDANNASVCQAAWENPTFDPEECKRLMEVEAWPSYFITYCTHSW
;
A
#
# COMPACT_ATOMS: atom_id res chain seq x y z
N MET A 1 92.90 20.68 4.02
CA MET A 1 91.49 20.31 4.25
C MET A 1 90.73 21.62 4.16
N ILE A 2 89.87 21.89 3.20
CA ILE A 2 88.70 21.15 2.72
C ILE A 2 88.51 21.44 1.23
N ALA A 3 87.89 20.46 0.55
CA ALA A 3 87.82 20.21 -0.88
C ALA A 3 87.02 21.21 -1.73
N ASP A 4 87.36 21.21 -3.02
CA ASP A 4 86.60 21.75 -4.15
C ASP A 4 85.13 21.26 -4.15
N SER A 5 84.19 22.20 -4.34
CA SER A 5 82.79 21.88 -4.67
C SER A 5 82.58 21.93 -6.20
N PRO A 6 81.97 20.93 -6.84
CA PRO A 6 81.79 20.89 -8.28
C PRO A 6 80.42 21.47 -8.67
N PHE A 7 80.29 22.80 -8.75
CA PHE A 7 79.12 23.40 -9.40
C PHE A 7 79.41 23.62 -10.89
N GLY A 8 79.20 22.54 -11.66
CA GLY A 8 79.20 22.58 -13.11
C GLY A 8 78.09 23.49 -13.63
N CYS A 9 78.48 24.60 -14.26
CA CYS A 9 77.59 25.56 -14.90
C CYS A 9 76.90 24.90 -16.11
N LEU A 10 75.60 24.58 -15.98
CA LEU A 10 74.80 24.04 -17.08
C LEU A 10 74.67 25.08 -18.20
N SER A 11 75.08 24.72 -19.42
CA SER A 11 75.06 25.66 -20.55
C SER A 11 73.63 26.11 -20.88
N ARG A 12 73.50 27.38 -21.27
CA ARG A 12 72.24 28.08 -21.57
C ARG A 12 71.31 27.30 -22.52
N ARG A 13 71.88 26.49 -23.43
CA ARG A 13 71.14 25.60 -24.34
C ARG A 13 70.43 24.44 -23.62
N ARG A 14 71.03 23.86 -22.58
CA ARG A 14 70.40 22.78 -21.80
C ARG A 14 69.25 23.30 -20.94
N ILE A 15 69.38 24.51 -20.40
CA ILE A 15 68.29 25.17 -19.63
C ILE A 15 67.09 25.47 -20.53
N GLN A 16 67.32 25.95 -21.76
CA GLN A 16 66.24 26.19 -22.73
C GLN A 16 65.53 24.91 -23.17
N LEU A 17 66.27 23.81 -23.34
CA LEU A 17 65.69 22.49 -23.65
C LEU A 17 64.84 21.95 -22.50
N ILE A 18 65.31 22.07 -21.26
CA ILE A 18 64.57 21.65 -20.08
C ILE A 18 63.29 22.49 -19.93
N LEU A 19 63.37 23.81 -20.07
CA LEU A 19 62.19 24.69 -20.05
C LEU A 19 61.18 24.37 -21.16
N GLY A 20 61.66 24.09 -22.38
CA GLY A 20 60.78 23.70 -23.49
C GLY A 20 60.05 22.39 -23.21
N ILE A 21 60.74 21.38 -22.69
CA ILE A 21 60.13 20.09 -22.33
C ILE A 21 59.13 20.25 -21.18
N SER A 22 59.45 21.06 -20.17
CA SER A 22 58.54 21.34 -19.05
C SER A 22 57.25 22.03 -19.49
N VAL A 23 57.33 23.00 -20.41
CA VAL A 23 56.13 23.68 -20.95
C VAL A 23 55.26 22.72 -21.76
N VAL A 24 55.86 21.86 -22.58
CA VAL A 24 55.11 20.84 -23.35
C VAL A 24 54.45 19.82 -22.43
N LEU A 25 55.14 19.37 -21.37
CA LEU A 25 54.55 18.47 -20.37
C LEU A 25 53.43 19.13 -19.57
N VAL A 26 53.53 20.41 -19.24
CA VAL A 26 52.43 21.18 -18.60
C VAL A 26 51.24 21.32 -19.54
N LEU A 27 51.46 21.54 -20.83
CA LEU A 27 50.39 21.62 -21.83
C LEU A 27 49.73 20.26 -22.11
N LEU A 28 50.48 19.15 -22.06
CA LEU A 28 49.94 17.79 -22.21
C LEU A 28 49.24 17.27 -20.94
N SER A 29 49.60 17.79 -19.77
CA SER A 29 49.02 17.42 -18.48
C SER A 29 47.89 18.34 -18.02
N TYR A 30 47.67 19.46 -18.71
CA TYR A 30 46.47 20.26 -18.49
C TYR A 30 45.29 19.48 -19.09
N PRO A 31 44.39 18.90 -18.29
CA PRO A 31 43.21 18.28 -18.85
C PRO A 31 42.51 19.39 -19.61
N PHE A 32 42.27 19.18 -20.90
CA PHE A 32 41.22 19.90 -21.61
C PHE A 32 39.97 19.69 -20.76
N ARG A 33 39.68 20.62 -19.85
CA ARG A 33 38.40 20.71 -19.19
C ARG A 33 37.47 21.13 -20.31
N SER A 34 37.00 20.14 -21.07
CA SER A 34 35.74 20.26 -21.78
C SER A 34 34.78 20.79 -20.73
N SER A 35 34.40 22.06 -20.86
CA SER A 35 33.24 22.59 -20.16
C SER A 35 32.05 21.81 -20.70
N ILE A 36 31.86 20.59 -20.18
CA ILE A 36 30.58 19.91 -20.20
C ILE A 36 29.73 20.82 -19.34
N VAL A 37 29.11 21.81 -19.99
CA VAL A 37 27.92 22.44 -19.44
C VAL A 37 27.00 21.26 -19.16
N PRO A 38 26.65 20.95 -17.90
CA PRO A 38 25.65 19.94 -17.64
C PRO A 38 24.43 20.41 -18.43
N SER A 39 24.04 19.65 -19.45
CA SER A 39 22.75 19.84 -20.05
C SER A 39 21.78 19.69 -18.90
N VAL A 40 21.20 20.80 -18.44
CA VAL A 40 20.08 20.78 -17.52
C VAL A 40 18.97 20.13 -18.33
N VAL A 41 18.93 18.80 -18.28
CA VAL A 41 17.73 18.06 -18.59
C VAL A 41 16.71 18.66 -17.63
N PRO A 42 15.61 19.28 -18.12
CA PRO A 42 14.57 19.75 -17.20
C PRO A 42 14.25 18.57 -16.29
N ALA A 43 14.36 18.77 -14.97
CA ALA A 43 14.11 17.73 -13.99
C ALA A 43 12.79 17.07 -14.38
N SER A 44 12.85 15.83 -14.89
CA SER A 44 11.65 15.05 -15.10
C SER A 44 10.94 15.05 -13.77
N SER A 45 9.65 15.42 -13.76
CA SER A 45 8.84 15.33 -12.55
C SER A 45 9.17 14.02 -11.84
N PRO A 46 9.35 14.03 -10.51
CA PRO A 46 9.72 12.82 -9.78
C PRO A 46 8.76 11.69 -10.21
N PRO A 47 9.28 10.48 -10.45
CA PRO A 47 8.42 9.39 -10.89
C PRO A 47 7.31 9.21 -9.85
N ILE A 48 6.07 9.08 -10.31
CA ILE A 48 4.93 8.73 -9.47
C ILE A 48 4.39 7.39 -9.95
N ALA A 49 3.73 6.64 -9.06
CA ALA A 49 3.11 5.36 -9.39
C ALA A 49 2.25 5.48 -10.65
N ARG A 50 2.49 4.60 -11.63
CA ARG A 50 1.81 4.67 -12.93
C ARG A 50 0.34 4.30 -12.76
N ALA A 51 -0.56 5.12 -13.28
CA ALA A 51 -1.98 4.77 -13.31
C ALA A 51 -2.22 3.52 -14.18
N LEU A 52 -3.05 2.62 -13.67
CA LEU A 52 -3.52 1.41 -14.32
C LEU A 52 -5.05 1.41 -14.24
N PRO A 53 -5.77 1.43 -15.38
CA PRO A 53 -7.22 1.35 -15.36
C PRO A 53 -7.70 0.05 -14.70
N ALA A 54 -8.74 0.14 -13.85
CA ALA A 54 -9.30 -1.03 -13.15
C ALA A 54 -9.73 -2.14 -14.13
N ARG A 55 -10.31 -1.78 -15.29
CA ARG A 55 -10.65 -2.74 -16.36
C ARG A 55 -9.42 -3.48 -16.92
N THR A 56 -8.29 -2.80 -17.03
CA THR A 56 -7.04 -3.45 -17.44
C THR A 56 -6.57 -4.42 -16.37
N LEU A 57 -6.65 -4.06 -15.09
CA LEU A 57 -6.33 -4.97 -13.99
C LEU A 57 -7.25 -6.22 -13.98
N LEU A 58 -8.56 -6.04 -14.19
CA LEU A 58 -9.55 -7.12 -14.28
C LEU A 58 -9.27 -8.13 -15.42
N SER A 59 -8.55 -7.71 -16.46
CA SER A 59 -8.16 -8.55 -17.60
C SER A 59 -6.83 -9.29 -17.41
N ARG A 60 -6.06 -8.98 -16.37
CA ARG A 60 -4.78 -9.65 -16.11
C ARG A 60 -5.01 -11.05 -15.55
N PRO A 61 -4.07 -11.99 -15.79
CA PRO A 61 -3.99 -13.23 -15.02
C PRO A 61 -3.95 -12.95 -13.51
N LEU A 62 -4.33 -13.93 -12.70
CA LEU A 62 -4.23 -13.82 -11.25
C LEU A 62 -2.90 -14.39 -10.78
N SER A 63 -2.23 -13.70 -9.85
CA SER A 63 -1.03 -14.20 -9.19
C SER A 63 -1.34 -15.45 -8.37
N ARG A 64 -0.43 -16.42 -8.38
CA ARG A 64 -0.44 -17.58 -7.46
C ARG A 64 0.62 -17.51 -6.37
N ASP A 65 1.38 -16.40 -6.31
CA ASP A 65 2.28 -16.12 -5.19
C ASP A 65 1.45 -15.64 -3.98
N GLY A 66 1.26 -16.52 -3.01
CA GLY A 66 0.53 -16.24 -1.77
C GLY A 66 1.35 -15.50 -0.71
N THR A 67 2.63 -15.19 -0.92
CA THR A 67 3.51 -14.66 0.14
C THR A 67 4.11 -13.30 -0.18
N THR A 68 4.13 -12.92 -1.45
CA THR A 68 4.61 -11.62 -1.91
C THR A 68 3.45 -10.64 -2.08
N ILE A 69 3.55 -9.45 -1.49
CA ILE A 69 2.60 -8.37 -1.73
C ILE A 69 2.88 -7.75 -3.11
N PRO A 70 1.90 -7.74 -4.02
CA PRO A 70 2.03 -7.08 -5.31
C PRO A 70 2.09 -5.55 -5.11
N LYS A 71 2.99 -4.86 -5.81
CA LYS A 71 3.09 -3.39 -5.75
C LYS A 71 1.95 -2.71 -6.51
N ILE A 72 0.74 -2.81 -5.97
CA ILE A 72 -0.50 -2.20 -6.47
C ILE A 72 -1.12 -1.37 -5.35
N ILE A 73 -1.45 -0.12 -5.64
CA ILE A 73 -2.20 0.77 -4.77
C ILE A 73 -3.64 0.78 -5.27
N HIS A 74 -4.57 0.42 -4.40
CA HIS A 74 -6.01 0.46 -4.65
C HIS A 74 -6.62 1.63 -3.87
N GLN A 75 -7.36 2.49 -4.57
CA GLN A 75 -8.26 3.46 -3.93
C GLN A 75 -9.60 3.42 -4.66
N THR A 76 -10.67 3.88 -4.02
CA THR A 76 -11.99 3.94 -4.64
C THR A 76 -12.52 5.36 -4.56
N TRP A 77 -13.23 5.80 -5.60
CA TRP A 77 -13.93 7.08 -5.62
C TRP A 77 -15.27 6.92 -6.31
N PHE A 78 -16.32 7.48 -5.71
CA PHE A 78 -17.67 7.41 -6.22
C PHE A 78 -18.39 8.76 -5.99
N PRO A 79 -19.43 9.06 -6.79
CA PRO A 79 -19.84 8.33 -7.99
C PRO A 79 -18.84 8.54 -9.15
N ALA A 80 -18.80 7.60 -10.09
CA ALA A 80 -18.00 7.69 -11.31
C ALA A 80 -18.22 9.04 -12.03
N GLY A 81 -17.13 9.66 -12.50
CA GLY A 81 -17.19 10.95 -13.20
C GLY A 81 -17.42 12.18 -12.30
N SER A 82 -17.55 12.01 -10.98
CA SER A 82 -17.53 13.13 -10.04
C SER A 82 -16.12 13.66 -9.80
N ASN A 83 -16.01 14.95 -9.46
CA ASN A 83 -14.74 15.58 -9.15
C ASN A 83 -14.33 15.22 -7.72
N MET A 84 -13.18 14.57 -7.60
CA MET A 84 -12.46 14.42 -6.33
C MET A 84 -12.06 15.81 -5.81
N SER A 85 -12.15 16.03 -4.49
CA SER A 85 -11.75 17.30 -3.89
C SER A 85 -10.26 17.59 -4.12
N GLU A 86 -9.86 18.86 -4.11
CA GLU A 86 -8.45 19.24 -4.30
C GLU A 86 -7.53 18.57 -3.26
N ARG A 87 -7.95 18.55 -1.98
CA ARG A 87 -7.24 17.86 -0.90
C ARG A 87 -7.06 16.37 -1.17
N ALA A 88 -8.13 15.69 -1.59
CA ALA A 88 -8.04 14.27 -1.92
C ALA A 88 -7.12 14.02 -3.13
N GLN A 89 -7.13 14.89 -4.14
CA GLN A 89 -6.19 14.81 -5.25
C GLN A 89 -4.73 14.98 -4.79
N GLU A 90 -4.46 15.89 -3.86
CA GLU A 90 -3.13 16.10 -3.25
C GLU A 90 -2.66 14.84 -2.50
N TRP A 91 -3.51 14.24 -1.67
CA TRP A 91 -3.18 13.02 -0.93
C TRP A 91 -2.97 11.81 -1.85
N VAL A 92 -3.82 11.65 -2.88
CA VAL A 92 -3.63 10.64 -3.94
C VAL A 92 -2.30 10.85 -4.66
N HIS A 93 -1.96 12.09 -5.00
CA HIS A 93 -0.67 12.41 -5.62
C HIS A 93 0.50 12.05 -4.69
N GLY A 94 0.43 12.42 -3.42
CA GLY A 94 1.43 12.07 -2.40
C GLY A 94 1.60 10.56 -2.22
N MET A 95 0.49 9.82 -2.13
CA MET A 95 0.46 8.35 -2.08
C MET A 95 1.22 7.73 -3.24
N ARG A 96 1.00 8.22 -4.46
CA ARG A 96 1.66 7.75 -5.69
C ARG A 96 3.13 8.18 -5.75
N ALA A 97 3.48 9.35 -5.25
CA ALA A 97 4.86 9.85 -5.25
C ALA A 97 5.74 9.07 -4.26
N GLN A 98 5.24 8.80 -3.04
CA GLN A 98 5.97 8.03 -2.04
C GLN A 98 6.17 6.57 -2.43
N ASN A 99 5.34 6.05 -3.33
CA ASN A 99 5.35 4.66 -3.78
C ASN A 99 5.54 4.60 -5.31
N SER A 100 6.49 5.36 -5.82
CA SER A 100 6.68 5.63 -7.26
C SER A 100 6.87 4.41 -8.16
N ASP A 101 7.37 3.30 -7.63
CA ASP A 101 7.59 2.04 -8.34
C ASP A 101 6.38 1.08 -8.31
N TRP A 102 5.23 1.56 -7.84
CA TRP A 102 3.96 0.82 -7.79
C TRP A 102 3.06 1.16 -8.97
N GLU A 103 2.04 0.34 -9.19
CA GLU A 103 0.89 0.68 -10.05
C GLU A 103 -0.24 1.25 -9.20
N TYR A 104 -0.97 2.24 -9.74
CA TYR A 104 -2.08 2.89 -9.06
C TYR A 104 -3.40 2.58 -9.76
N VAL A 105 -4.38 2.06 -9.03
CA VAL A 105 -5.71 1.73 -9.52
C VAL A 105 -6.75 2.49 -8.73
N LEU A 106 -7.47 3.37 -9.42
CA LEU A 106 -8.68 4.00 -8.91
C LEU A 106 -9.89 3.20 -9.39
N TRP A 107 -10.70 2.74 -8.44
CA TRP A 107 -11.94 2.03 -8.66
C TRP A 107 -13.14 2.95 -8.53
N ASP A 108 -14.21 2.65 -9.26
CA ASP A 108 -15.49 3.36 -9.24
C ASP A 108 -16.65 2.37 -9.11
N ASP A 109 -17.89 2.87 -8.99
CA ASP A 109 -19.09 2.05 -8.81
C ASP A 109 -19.27 1.01 -9.95
N GLU A 110 -18.97 1.38 -11.20
CA GLU A 110 -19.06 0.46 -12.33
C GLU A 110 -18.02 -0.67 -12.24
N THR A 111 -16.74 -0.32 -12.06
CA THR A 111 -15.64 -1.30 -12.01
C THR A 111 -15.68 -2.16 -10.74
N ASN A 112 -16.24 -1.64 -9.65
CA ASN A 112 -16.56 -2.42 -8.45
C ASN A 112 -17.60 -3.48 -8.74
N ARG A 113 -18.69 -3.12 -9.41
CA ARG A 113 -19.71 -4.08 -9.80
C ARG A 113 -19.17 -5.12 -10.78
N MET A 114 -18.35 -4.70 -11.75
CA MET A 114 -17.70 -5.63 -12.70
C MET A 114 -16.82 -6.66 -12.00
N LEU A 115 -16.04 -6.26 -10.99
CA LEU A 115 -15.23 -7.16 -10.18
C LEU A 115 -16.09 -8.25 -9.54
N VAL A 116 -17.19 -7.85 -8.89
CA VAL A 116 -18.12 -8.78 -8.21
C VAL A 116 -18.76 -9.72 -9.22
N GLU A 117 -19.28 -9.18 -10.33
CA GLU A 117 -19.95 -9.97 -11.36
C GLU A 117 -19.02 -11.01 -12.00
N GLN A 118 -17.77 -10.64 -12.26
CA GLN A 118 -16.81 -11.52 -12.94
C GLN A 118 -16.22 -12.60 -12.02
N TYR A 119 -15.86 -12.26 -10.77
CA TYR A 119 -15.07 -13.14 -9.90
C TYR A 119 -15.81 -13.66 -8.66
N PHE A 120 -16.91 -13.00 -8.27
CA PHE A 120 -17.71 -13.34 -7.10
C PHE A 120 -19.22 -13.39 -7.40
N PRO A 121 -19.67 -14.10 -8.45
CA PRO A 121 -21.09 -14.11 -8.85
C PRO A 121 -22.03 -14.65 -7.75
N TRP A 122 -21.52 -15.49 -6.84
CA TRP A 122 -22.24 -15.94 -5.64
C TRP A 122 -22.61 -14.82 -4.66
N PHE A 123 -21.96 -13.66 -4.76
CA PHE A 123 -22.20 -12.48 -3.93
C PHE A 123 -22.97 -11.36 -4.67
N LEU A 124 -23.07 -11.42 -6.00
CA LEU A 124 -23.58 -10.31 -6.82
C LEU A 124 -24.98 -9.82 -6.40
N GLN A 125 -25.90 -10.74 -6.10
CA GLN A 125 -27.24 -10.37 -5.66
C GLN A 125 -27.22 -9.59 -4.33
N THR A 126 -26.41 -10.02 -3.36
CA THR A 126 -26.25 -9.33 -2.08
C THR A 126 -25.59 -7.97 -2.29
N TYR A 127 -24.55 -7.90 -3.12
CA TYR A 127 -23.88 -6.66 -3.48
C TYR A 127 -24.83 -5.62 -4.09
N ASP A 128 -25.63 -6.02 -5.08
CA ASP A 128 -26.59 -5.13 -5.74
C ASP A 128 -27.69 -4.67 -4.75
N SER A 129 -28.03 -5.49 -3.75
CA SER A 129 -29.05 -5.17 -2.73
C SER A 129 -28.61 -4.17 -1.65
N LEU A 130 -27.31 -3.89 -1.51
CA LEU A 130 -26.81 -2.90 -0.55
C LEU A 130 -27.35 -1.50 -0.89
N PRO A 131 -27.98 -0.77 0.04
CA PRO A 131 -28.73 0.44 -0.31
C PRO A 131 -27.89 1.67 -0.63
N LYS A 132 -26.57 1.65 -0.35
CA LYS A 132 -25.68 2.81 -0.50
C LYS A 132 -24.35 2.40 -1.11
N GLU A 133 -23.75 3.28 -1.92
CA GLU A 133 -22.43 3.03 -2.52
C GLU A 133 -21.32 2.88 -1.49
N ILE A 134 -21.37 3.60 -0.36
CA ILE A 134 -20.37 3.45 0.70
C ILE A 134 -20.34 2.02 1.28
N LEU A 135 -21.51 1.38 1.43
CA LEU A 135 -21.60 -0.01 1.88
C LEU A 135 -20.96 -0.97 0.87
N ARG A 136 -21.15 -0.67 -0.43
CA ARG A 136 -20.53 -1.44 -1.52
C ARG A 136 -19.01 -1.25 -1.53
N ALA A 137 -18.52 -0.02 -1.42
CA ALA A 137 -17.09 0.30 -1.35
C ALA A 137 -16.40 -0.36 -0.14
N ASP A 138 -17.07 -0.38 1.02
CA ASP A 138 -16.60 -1.04 2.23
C ASP A 138 -16.40 -2.55 2.08
N VAL A 139 -17.29 -3.23 1.35
CA VAL A 139 -17.15 -4.67 1.13
C VAL A 139 -16.14 -4.97 0.04
N VAL A 140 -16.20 -4.24 -1.09
CA VAL A 140 -15.42 -4.55 -2.28
C VAL A 140 -13.92 -4.33 -2.09
N ARG A 141 -13.49 -3.45 -1.16
CA ARG A 141 -12.07 -3.33 -0.81
C ARG A 141 -11.44 -4.65 -0.33
N ASN A 142 -12.23 -5.49 0.34
CA ASN A 142 -11.80 -6.84 0.72
C ASN A 142 -11.60 -7.73 -0.52
N LEU A 143 -12.45 -7.56 -1.55
CA LEU A 143 -12.34 -8.31 -2.80
C LEU A 143 -11.13 -7.90 -3.64
N TYR A 144 -10.69 -6.64 -3.58
CA TYR A 144 -9.39 -6.23 -4.16
C TYR A 144 -8.25 -7.02 -3.52
N MET A 145 -8.21 -7.00 -2.18
CA MET A 145 -7.15 -7.66 -1.41
C MET A 145 -7.16 -9.18 -1.61
N TYR A 146 -8.35 -9.79 -1.70
CA TYR A 146 -8.47 -11.21 -2.01
C TYR A 146 -8.02 -11.55 -3.43
N LEU A 147 -8.45 -10.79 -4.44
CA LEU A 147 -8.23 -11.16 -5.84
C LEU A 147 -6.84 -10.80 -6.34
N PHE A 148 -6.40 -9.58 -6.03
CA PHE A 148 -5.17 -9.00 -6.56
C PHE A 148 -4.09 -8.81 -5.49
N GLY A 149 -4.44 -8.83 -4.21
CA GLY A 149 -3.54 -8.38 -3.15
C GLY A 149 -3.24 -6.88 -3.27
N GLY A 150 -2.07 -6.49 -2.78
CA GLY A 150 -1.56 -5.13 -2.85
C GLY A 150 -1.83 -4.36 -1.58
N MET A 151 -2.02 -3.05 -1.71
CA MET A 151 -2.36 -2.14 -0.63
C MET A 151 -3.58 -1.32 -1.01
N TYR A 152 -4.60 -1.33 -0.16
CA TYR A 152 -5.73 -0.41 -0.22
C TYR A 152 -5.52 0.74 0.76
N ALA A 153 -5.89 1.96 0.37
CA ALA A 153 -6.00 3.11 1.27
C ALA A 153 -7.14 4.04 0.82
N ASP A 154 -7.92 4.60 1.75
CA ASP A 154 -8.92 5.62 1.41
C ASP A 154 -8.24 6.87 0.81
N VAL A 155 -8.97 7.64 -0.01
CA VAL A 155 -8.41 8.82 -0.70
C VAL A 155 -8.07 9.97 0.25
N ASP A 156 -8.56 9.93 1.48
CA ASP A 156 -8.26 10.86 2.57
C ASP A 156 -7.05 10.43 3.43
N THR A 157 -6.25 9.51 2.90
CA THR A 157 -5.01 9.03 3.53
C THR A 157 -3.78 9.64 2.85
N GLU A 158 -3.00 10.40 3.62
CA GLU A 158 -1.70 10.93 3.20
C GLU A 158 -0.60 9.89 3.46
N ALA A 159 0.23 9.62 2.45
CA ALA A 159 1.46 8.86 2.62
C ALA A 159 2.60 9.78 3.03
N LEU A 160 3.19 9.52 4.20
CA LEU A 160 4.26 10.32 4.78
C LEU A 160 5.64 9.84 4.33
N ARG A 161 5.76 8.56 3.95
CA ARG A 161 7.00 7.93 3.48
C ARG A 161 6.69 6.68 2.63
N PRO A 162 7.68 6.11 1.91
CA PRO A 162 7.48 4.86 1.17
C PRO A 162 7.06 3.73 2.10
N VAL A 163 6.10 2.90 1.69
CA VAL A 163 5.56 1.81 2.54
C VAL A 163 6.46 0.58 2.59
N ALA A 164 7.39 0.42 1.64
CA ALA A 164 8.20 -0.78 1.51
C ALA A 164 8.94 -1.23 2.81
N PRO A 165 9.52 -0.32 3.62
CA PRO A 165 10.15 -0.69 4.89
C PRO A 165 9.18 -1.29 5.92
N LEU A 166 7.88 -0.97 5.87
CA LEU A 166 6.87 -1.56 6.76
C LEU A 166 6.76 -3.07 6.53
N PHE A 167 6.69 -3.49 5.28
CA PHE A 167 6.57 -4.90 4.91
C PHE A 167 7.89 -5.66 5.11
N ALA A 168 9.02 -5.01 4.83
CA ALA A 168 10.34 -5.58 5.10
C ALA A 168 10.53 -5.90 6.60
N GLY A 169 10.04 -5.03 7.50
CA GLY A 169 10.05 -5.27 8.95
C GLY A 169 9.21 -6.45 9.43
N HIS A 170 8.32 -6.96 8.57
CA HIS A 170 7.48 -8.14 8.82
C HIS A 170 7.86 -9.33 7.92
N GLU A 171 9.08 -9.33 7.36
CA GLU A 171 9.60 -10.39 6.49
C GLU A 171 8.67 -10.70 5.30
N THR A 172 7.98 -9.67 4.79
CA THR A 172 7.03 -9.80 3.69
C THR A 172 7.61 -9.14 2.44
N ALA A 173 7.77 -9.94 1.39
CA ALA A 173 8.35 -9.48 0.14
C ALA A 173 7.37 -8.59 -0.64
N LEU A 174 7.92 -7.71 -1.47
CA LEU A 174 7.20 -6.91 -2.46
C LEU A 174 7.75 -7.21 -3.85
N ALA A 175 6.87 -7.27 -4.85
CA ALA A 175 7.25 -7.41 -6.25
C ALA A 175 6.34 -6.59 -7.17
N ALA A 176 6.86 -6.16 -8.33
CA ALA A 176 6.00 -5.55 -9.33
C ALA A 176 4.93 -6.57 -9.74
N HIS A 177 3.69 -6.10 -9.95
CA HIS A 177 2.59 -7.01 -10.22
C HIS A 177 2.86 -7.90 -11.44
N GLN A 178 3.46 -7.36 -12.51
CA GLN A 178 3.79 -8.13 -13.71
C GLN A 178 4.72 -9.31 -13.44
N ASP A 179 5.67 -9.15 -12.50
CA ASP A 179 6.68 -10.18 -12.23
C ASP A 179 6.04 -11.43 -11.63
N ILE A 180 5.02 -11.25 -10.77
CA ILE A 180 4.34 -12.35 -10.08
C ILE A 180 3.18 -12.98 -10.89
N LEU A 181 2.78 -12.38 -12.02
CA LEU A 181 1.78 -12.97 -12.92
C LEU A 181 2.30 -14.21 -13.66
N SER A 182 3.60 -14.20 -13.98
CA SER A 182 4.26 -15.23 -14.79
C SER A 182 5.20 -16.10 -13.96
N SER A 183 5.42 -15.73 -12.71
CA SER A 183 6.28 -16.49 -11.80
C SER A 183 5.61 -17.82 -11.48
N ALA A 184 6.28 -18.92 -11.82
CA ALA A 184 6.11 -20.15 -11.03
C ALA A 184 6.30 -19.78 -9.55
N PRO A 185 5.57 -20.40 -8.61
CA PRO A 185 5.62 -19.99 -7.21
C PRO A 185 7.07 -19.89 -6.78
N SER A 186 7.45 -18.73 -6.26
CA SER A 186 8.87 -18.44 -6.04
C SER A 186 9.46 -19.53 -5.14
N PHE A 187 10.72 -19.93 -5.39
CA PHE A 187 11.46 -20.85 -4.51
C PHE A 187 11.69 -20.28 -3.09
N GLN A 188 11.06 -19.16 -2.73
CA GLN A 188 11.12 -18.61 -1.40
C GLN A 188 10.31 -19.50 -0.44
N ARG A 189 11.02 -19.98 0.58
CA ARG A 189 10.55 -20.78 1.72
C ARG A 189 9.49 -20.12 2.60
N ALA A 190 8.92 -18.98 2.21
CA ALA A 190 7.90 -18.34 3.03
C ALA A 190 6.66 -19.25 3.02
N THR A 191 6.30 -19.76 4.19
CA THR A 191 5.09 -20.57 4.39
C THR A 191 3.98 -19.77 5.06
N VAL A 192 4.17 -18.47 5.24
CA VAL A 192 3.22 -17.60 5.94
C VAL A 192 2.73 -16.50 5.00
N GLN A 193 1.45 -16.56 4.67
CA GLN A 193 0.72 -15.52 3.97
C GLN A 193 0.20 -14.52 5.00
N ARG A 194 0.54 -13.23 4.86
CA ARG A 194 0.21 -12.19 5.86
C ARG A 194 -0.77 -11.16 5.32
N ALA A 195 -1.89 -10.97 6.02
CA ALA A 195 -2.79 -9.82 5.83
C ALA A 195 -2.52 -8.78 6.91
N PHE A 196 -2.46 -7.51 6.51
CA PHE A 196 -2.15 -6.38 7.36
C PHE A 196 -3.35 -5.45 7.48
N LEU A 197 -3.61 -5.01 8.70
CA LEU A 197 -4.58 -3.97 9.04
C LEU A 197 -3.92 -2.95 9.95
N GLY A 198 -4.29 -1.68 9.78
CA GLY A 198 -3.88 -0.61 10.69
C GLY A 198 -4.75 -0.60 11.94
N ARG A 199 -4.13 -0.48 13.12
CA ARG A 199 -4.85 -0.20 14.35
C ARG A 199 -4.91 1.31 14.58
N MET A 200 -5.95 1.76 15.28
CA MET A 200 -6.14 3.16 15.62
C MET A 200 -6.37 3.41 17.10
N ALA A 201 -7.16 2.53 17.75
CA ALA A 201 -7.41 2.70 19.17
C ALA A 201 -6.16 2.43 20.01
N ARG A 202 -5.99 3.26 21.04
CA ARG A 202 -4.95 3.09 22.07
C ARG A 202 -5.25 1.95 23.04
N THR A 203 -6.52 1.60 23.17
CA THR A 203 -7.00 0.50 24.02
C THR A 203 -6.68 -0.86 23.39
N VAL A 204 -6.29 -1.85 24.20
CA VAL A 204 -5.98 -3.20 23.71
C VAL A 204 -7.20 -3.90 23.10
N ASP A 205 -8.40 -3.47 23.48
CA ASP A 205 -9.67 -4.02 23.02
C ASP A 205 -9.96 -3.66 21.56
N ILE A 206 -9.85 -4.64 20.67
CA ILE A 206 -10.16 -4.51 19.24
C ILE A 206 -11.65 -4.30 18.93
N LEU A 207 -12.54 -4.53 19.91
CA LEU A 207 -13.98 -4.30 19.77
C LEU A 207 -14.39 -2.89 20.18
N SER A 208 -13.47 -2.07 20.71
CA SER A 208 -13.80 -0.67 20.99
C SER A 208 -14.12 0.07 19.69
N SER A 209 -14.93 1.12 19.80
CA SER A 209 -15.38 1.88 18.63
C SER A 209 -14.21 2.33 17.77
N ALA A 210 -14.30 2.04 16.47
CA ALA A 210 -13.26 2.32 15.47
C ALA A 210 -11.85 1.80 15.82
N ALA A 211 -11.68 0.74 16.63
CA ALA A 211 -10.34 0.28 17.01
C ALA A 211 -9.45 -0.09 15.82
N VAL A 212 -10.05 -0.70 14.79
CA VAL A 212 -9.39 -1.09 13.54
C VAL A 212 -10.22 -0.55 12.38
N PRO A 213 -9.83 0.58 11.78
CA PRO A 213 -10.49 1.08 10.57
C PRO A 213 -10.32 0.10 9.40
N ASN A 214 -11.28 0.13 8.47
CA ASN A 214 -11.21 -0.59 7.21
C ASN A 214 -10.63 0.29 6.07
N GLY A 215 -10.04 1.45 6.40
CA GLY A 215 -9.55 2.43 5.43
C GLY A 215 -8.14 2.18 4.89
N TRP A 216 -7.43 1.16 5.41
CA TRP A 216 -6.08 0.78 4.99
C TRP A 216 -5.90 -0.72 5.19
N MET A 217 -5.45 -1.41 4.15
CA MET A 217 -5.31 -2.86 4.13
C MET A 217 -4.14 -3.24 3.23
N ALA A 218 -3.46 -4.35 3.52
CA ALA A 218 -2.51 -4.92 2.57
C ALA A 218 -2.38 -6.43 2.71
N SER A 219 -2.18 -7.14 1.60
CA SER A 219 -1.86 -8.57 1.61
C SER A 219 -1.36 -9.06 0.26
N PRO A 220 -0.74 -10.26 0.20
CA PRO A 220 -0.70 -11.03 -1.03
C PRO A 220 -2.12 -11.40 -1.50
N ALA A 221 -2.25 -11.82 -2.76
CA ALA A 221 -3.52 -12.33 -3.27
C ALA A 221 -3.90 -13.66 -2.59
N GLY A 222 -5.19 -13.89 -2.42
CA GLY A 222 -5.74 -15.16 -1.93
C GLY A 222 -5.81 -15.31 -0.40
N HIS A 223 -5.45 -14.31 0.39
CA HIS A 223 -5.56 -14.39 1.85
C HIS A 223 -7.03 -14.54 2.29
N PRO A 224 -7.44 -15.64 2.96
CA PRO A 224 -8.84 -16.03 3.11
C PRO A 224 -9.61 -15.16 4.12
N PHE A 225 -8.90 -14.42 4.98
CA PHE A 225 -9.50 -13.42 5.88
C PHE A 225 -10.44 -12.46 5.14
N TRP A 226 -10.08 -12.03 3.93
CA TRP A 226 -10.88 -11.07 3.17
C TRP A 226 -12.23 -11.59 2.70
N LEU A 227 -12.48 -12.91 2.77
CA LEU A 227 -13.80 -13.48 2.54
C LEU A 227 -14.71 -13.40 3.77
N LEU A 228 -14.17 -13.25 4.98
CA LEU A 228 -14.99 -13.19 6.20
C LEU A 228 -15.92 -11.96 6.21
N PRO A 229 -15.46 -10.72 5.95
CA PRO A 229 -16.37 -9.57 5.87
C PRO A 229 -17.45 -9.72 4.80
N VAL A 230 -17.11 -10.33 3.65
CA VAL A 230 -18.06 -10.55 2.54
C VAL A 230 -19.13 -11.57 2.94
N LEU A 231 -18.73 -12.69 3.53
CA LEU A 231 -19.65 -13.71 4.04
C LEU A 231 -20.52 -13.15 5.17
N ASN A 232 -19.96 -12.28 6.02
CA ASN A 232 -20.71 -11.67 7.12
C ASN A 232 -21.92 -10.87 6.62
N VAL A 233 -21.78 -10.12 5.52
CA VAL A 233 -22.90 -9.36 4.92
C VAL A 233 -24.03 -10.29 4.45
N ILE A 234 -23.70 -11.50 4.01
CA ILE A 234 -24.71 -12.49 3.63
C ILE A 234 -25.36 -13.13 4.86
N GLU A 235 -24.55 -13.45 5.88
CA GLU A 235 -25.00 -14.14 7.10
C GLU A 235 -25.81 -13.21 8.02
N HIS A 236 -25.51 -11.91 8.01
CA HIS A 236 -26.09 -10.88 8.87
C HIS A 236 -26.44 -9.63 8.04
N PRO A 237 -27.49 -9.67 7.22
CA PRO A 237 -27.85 -8.55 6.34
C PRO A 237 -28.25 -7.27 7.09
N GLU A 238 -28.59 -7.36 8.37
CA GLU A 238 -28.83 -6.25 9.29
C GLU A 238 -27.57 -5.73 10.02
N GLY A 239 -26.41 -6.36 9.82
CA GLY A 239 -25.16 -5.99 10.49
C GLY A 239 -25.25 -6.18 12.01
N THR A 240 -24.83 -5.17 12.77
CA THR A 240 -25.01 -5.10 14.24
C THR A 240 -26.46 -4.81 14.67
N GLY A 241 -27.36 -4.53 13.72
CA GLY A 241 -28.76 -4.17 13.99
C GLY A 241 -28.99 -2.71 14.37
N ASP A 242 -27.94 -1.87 14.37
CA ASP A 242 -28.04 -0.43 14.67
C ASP A 242 -28.33 0.44 13.43
N GLY A 243 -28.29 -0.15 12.22
CA GLY A 243 -28.53 0.53 10.94
C GLY A 243 -27.38 1.42 10.46
N SER A 244 -26.21 1.38 11.11
CA SER A 244 -25.02 2.15 10.74
C SER A 244 -24.25 1.51 9.57
N VAL A 245 -23.46 2.32 8.86
CA VAL A 245 -22.54 1.83 7.82
C VAL A 245 -21.43 1.00 8.47
N GLU A 246 -20.92 1.50 9.59
CA GLU A 246 -19.87 0.92 10.40
C GLU A 246 -20.23 -0.47 10.92
N GLY A 247 -21.49 -0.67 11.31
CA GLY A 247 -22.02 -1.92 11.84
C GLY A 247 -22.34 -2.99 10.79
N LEU A 248 -22.53 -2.61 9.52
CA LEU A 248 -22.84 -3.56 8.44
C LEU A 248 -21.60 -3.95 7.62
N THR A 249 -20.83 -2.96 7.17
CA THR A 249 -19.69 -3.17 6.24
C THR A 249 -18.40 -2.48 6.68
N GLY A 250 -18.50 -1.52 7.59
CA GLY A 250 -17.38 -0.70 8.03
C GLY A 250 -16.58 -1.26 9.22
N PRO A 251 -15.91 -0.39 10.01
CA PRO A 251 -15.00 -0.80 11.07
C PRO A 251 -15.63 -1.67 12.17
N GLY A 252 -16.90 -1.44 12.52
CA GLY A 252 -17.60 -2.24 13.52
C GLY A 252 -17.78 -3.70 13.09
N ALA A 253 -18.22 -3.91 11.84
CA ALA A 253 -18.31 -5.24 11.25
C ALA A 253 -16.93 -5.90 11.10
N LEU A 254 -15.91 -5.13 10.69
CA LEU A 254 -14.54 -5.63 10.57
C LEU A 254 -13.98 -6.14 11.91
N SER A 255 -14.14 -5.39 13.00
CA SER A 255 -13.70 -5.81 14.34
C SER A 255 -14.30 -7.15 14.78
N LEU A 256 -15.57 -7.41 14.45
CA LEU A 256 -16.21 -8.71 14.71
C LEU A 256 -15.58 -9.83 13.89
N MET A 257 -15.20 -9.58 12.64
CA MET A 257 -14.55 -10.58 11.78
C MET A 257 -13.13 -10.88 12.20
N ILE A 258 -12.40 -9.86 12.64
CA ILE A 258 -11.08 -9.99 13.26
C ILE A 258 -11.19 -10.89 14.50
N LYS A 259 -12.17 -10.64 15.38
CA LYS A 259 -12.42 -11.49 16.55
C LYS A 259 -12.76 -12.93 16.15
N LYS A 260 -13.67 -13.12 15.19
CA LYS A 260 -14.07 -14.43 14.65
C LYS A 260 -12.86 -15.20 14.09
N TYR A 261 -11.92 -14.51 13.44
CA TYR A 261 -10.68 -15.10 12.96
C TYR A 261 -9.83 -15.68 14.10
N TRP A 262 -9.54 -14.91 15.15
CA TRP A 262 -8.71 -15.43 16.26
C TRP A 262 -9.39 -16.46 17.13
N ASP A 263 -10.70 -16.33 17.36
CA ASP A 263 -11.43 -17.28 18.20
C ASP A 263 -11.55 -18.65 17.53
N ASN A 264 -11.81 -18.68 16.21
CA ASN A 264 -12.26 -19.90 15.53
C ASN A 264 -11.23 -20.49 14.55
N PHE A 265 -10.34 -19.68 14.01
CA PHE A 265 -9.47 -20.06 12.89
C PHE A 265 -7.98 -19.90 13.17
N LYS A 266 -7.60 -19.67 14.43
CA LYS A 266 -6.19 -19.71 14.84
C LYS A 266 -5.58 -21.11 14.64
N ASP A 267 -6.37 -22.15 14.94
CA ASP A 267 -5.95 -23.56 14.88
C ASP A 267 -6.67 -24.36 13.77
N ASN A 268 -7.57 -23.72 13.00
CA ASN A 268 -8.33 -24.34 11.92
C ASN A 268 -8.15 -23.56 10.61
N SER A 269 -8.19 -24.24 9.45
CA SER A 269 -8.08 -23.56 8.15
C SER A 269 -9.30 -22.68 7.86
N LEU A 270 -9.11 -21.36 7.90
CA LEU A 270 -10.12 -20.40 7.44
C LEU A 270 -10.40 -20.58 5.94
N ARG A 271 -9.37 -20.86 5.15
CA ARG A 271 -9.49 -21.07 3.70
C ARG A 271 -10.45 -22.21 3.39
N GLU A 272 -10.26 -23.36 4.02
CA GLU A 272 -11.13 -24.52 3.85
C GLU A 272 -12.57 -24.20 4.26
N HIS A 273 -12.76 -23.51 5.39
CA HIS A 273 -14.08 -23.08 5.84
C HIS A 273 -14.76 -22.14 4.82
N ALA A 274 -14.08 -21.08 4.40
CA ALA A 274 -14.63 -20.09 3.47
C ALA A 274 -14.97 -20.74 2.12
N CYS A 275 -14.06 -21.54 1.57
CA CYS A 275 -14.26 -22.26 0.32
C CYS A 275 -15.46 -23.21 0.37
N LYS A 276 -15.57 -24.04 1.43
CA LYS A 276 -16.74 -24.92 1.60
C LYS A 276 -18.04 -24.14 1.73
N THR A 277 -18.03 -23.02 2.45
CA THR A 277 -19.22 -22.17 2.62
C THR A 277 -19.66 -21.57 1.28
N ILE A 278 -18.73 -21.07 0.47
CA ILE A 278 -19.02 -20.51 -0.86
C ILE A 278 -19.46 -21.62 -1.84
N GLN A 279 -18.79 -22.77 -1.84
CA GLN A 279 -19.11 -23.89 -2.74
C GLN A 279 -20.50 -24.49 -2.49
N ARG A 280 -21.04 -24.38 -1.27
CA ARG A 280 -22.45 -24.73 -1.00
C ARG A 280 -23.44 -23.81 -1.73
N ARG A 281 -23.05 -22.56 -2.01
CA ARG A 281 -23.84 -21.58 -2.76
C ARG A 281 -23.58 -21.68 -4.27
N GLN A 282 -22.32 -21.87 -4.64
CA GLN A 282 -21.88 -22.01 -6.03
C GLN A 282 -20.76 -23.06 -6.13
N SER A 283 -21.13 -24.30 -6.45
CA SER A 283 -20.21 -25.45 -6.45
C SER A 283 -19.05 -25.34 -7.45
N SER A 284 -19.19 -24.52 -8.50
CA SER A 284 -18.16 -24.28 -9.51
C SER A 284 -17.06 -23.29 -9.07
N TRP A 285 -17.23 -22.60 -7.94
CA TRP A 285 -16.28 -21.59 -7.50
C TRP A 285 -15.06 -22.24 -6.81
N GLN A 286 -13.86 -21.95 -7.32
CA GLN A 286 -12.59 -22.60 -6.93
C GLN A 286 -11.43 -21.60 -6.72
N LEU A 287 -11.72 -20.30 -6.78
CA LEU A 287 -10.69 -19.27 -6.72
C LEU A 287 -9.92 -19.38 -5.39
N PHE A 288 -8.60 -19.64 -5.47
CA PHE A 288 -7.69 -19.81 -4.32
C PHE A 288 -8.09 -20.85 -3.26
N CYS A 289 -8.93 -21.83 -3.64
CA CYS A 289 -9.34 -22.92 -2.75
C CYS A 289 -8.36 -24.10 -2.70
N ASP A 290 -7.55 -24.28 -3.73
CA ASP A 290 -6.52 -25.32 -3.78
C ASP A 290 -5.19 -24.80 -3.21
N GLU A 291 -4.86 -25.23 -1.99
CA GLU A 291 -3.59 -24.87 -1.32
C GLU A 291 -2.37 -25.45 -2.03
N SER A 292 -2.52 -26.58 -2.75
CA SER A 292 -1.39 -27.20 -3.46
C SER A 292 -0.88 -26.30 -4.60
N GLU A 293 -1.76 -25.50 -5.20
CA GLU A 293 -1.42 -24.51 -6.23
C GLU A 293 -0.74 -23.25 -5.67
N LEU A 294 -1.03 -22.90 -4.41
CA LEU A 294 -0.54 -21.68 -3.76
C LEU A 294 0.82 -21.85 -3.07
N ALA A 295 1.11 -23.05 -2.57
CA ALA A 295 2.31 -23.33 -1.77
C ALA A 295 3.18 -24.48 -2.31
N MET A 296 3.00 -24.90 -3.58
CA MET A 296 3.74 -26.02 -4.19
C MET A 296 3.74 -27.29 -3.33
N GLY A 297 2.63 -27.58 -2.65
CA GLY A 297 2.49 -28.77 -1.79
C GLY A 297 2.98 -28.63 -0.34
N ALA A 298 3.45 -27.45 0.09
CA ALA A 298 3.66 -27.15 1.51
C ALA A 298 2.38 -26.61 2.16
N HIS A 299 2.21 -26.80 3.48
CA HIS A 299 1.10 -26.19 4.22
C HIS A 299 1.34 -24.68 4.37
N MET A 300 0.44 -23.86 3.82
CA MET A 300 0.47 -22.40 3.97
C MET A 300 -0.25 -21.99 5.26
N GLN A 301 0.39 -21.18 6.09
CA GLN A 301 -0.24 -20.57 7.27
C GLN A 301 -0.72 -19.16 6.91
N ASP A 302 -1.99 -18.88 7.17
CA ASP A 302 -2.55 -17.52 7.03
C ASP A 302 -2.42 -16.78 8.36
N ALA A 303 -1.84 -15.58 8.34
CA ALA A 303 -1.62 -14.76 9.53
C ALA A 303 -2.19 -13.35 9.36
N LEU A 304 -3.02 -12.94 10.31
CA LEU A 304 -3.50 -11.56 10.41
C LEU A 304 -2.58 -10.73 11.31
N VAL A 305 -2.05 -9.63 10.77
CA VAL A 305 -1.15 -8.70 11.45
C VAL A 305 -1.88 -7.39 11.70
N LEU A 306 -2.07 -7.03 12.98
CA LEU A 306 -2.48 -5.67 13.37
C LEU A 306 -1.24 -4.84 13.63
N LEU A 307 -1.06 -3.80 12.82
CA LEU A 307 0.05 -2.87 12.96
C LEU A 307 -0.17 -1.96 14.17
N PRO A 308 0.89 -1.52 14.86
CA PRO A 308 0.79 -0.54 15.94
C PRO A 308 0.10 0.76 15.51
N GLU A 309 -0.60 1.41 16.46
CA GLU A 309 -1.49 2.55 16.20
C GLU A 309 -0.84 3.66 15.34
N LYS A 310 0.40 4.04 15.71
CA LYS A 310 1.10 5.16 15.09
C LYS A 310 1.66 4.86 13.71
N GLN A 311 1.64 3.62 13.23
CA GLN A 311 2.20 3.31 11.91
C GLN A 311 1.26 3.72 10.77
N ILE A 312 -0.04 3.51 10.94
CA ILE A 312 -1.05 3.74 9.90
C ILE A 312 -2.03 4.85 10.32
N TYR A 313 -2.49 4.84 11.57
CA TYR A 313 -3.51 5.76 12.08
C TYR A 313 -3.01 6.50 13.33
N PRO A 314 -1.99 7.37 13.19
CA PRO A 314 -1.47 8.13 14.32
C PRO A 314 -2.50 9.10 14.91
N PHE A 315 -3.52 9.51 14.13
CA PHE A 315 -4.68 10.27 14.59
C PHE A 315 -5.87 9.34 14.89
N SER A 316 -6.34 9.35 16.14
CA SER A 316 -7.55 8.63 16.57
C SER A 316 -8.70 9.62 16.83
N TRP A 317 -9.71 9.62 15.97
CA TRP A 317 -11.06 10.20 16.10
C TRP A 317 -11.70 10.00 17.49
N VAL A 318 -11.36 8.91 18.20
CA VAL A 318 -11.88 8.60 19.54
C VAL A 318 -10.92 9.10 20.63
N ASP A 319 -9.64 8.70 20.56
CA ASP A 319 -8.67 8.99 21.63
C ASP A 319 -8.10 10.42 21.56
N ASP A 320 -8.08 11.02 20.38
CA ASP A 320 -7.60 12.37 20.07
C ASP A 320 -8.75 13.32 19.70
N ALA A 321 -9.96 13.07 20.20
CA ALA A 321 -11.15 13.88 19.91
C ALA A 321 -10.96 15.39 20.20
N ASN A 322 -10.09 15.75 21.15
CA ASN A 322 -9.74 17.15 21.45
C ASN A 322 -8.96 17.84 20.32
N ASN A 323 -8.30 17.07 19.45
CA ASN A 323 -7.56 17.55 18.29
C ASN A 323 -8.39 17.44 16.99
N ALA A 324 -9.63 16.95 17.06
CA ALA A 324 -10.46 16.69 15.89
C ALA A 324 -10.71 17.95 15.04
N SER A 325 -10.83 19.13 15.65
CA SER A 325 -11.00 20.39 14.90
C SER A 325 -9.81 20.72 13.99
N VAL A 326 -8.60 20.27 14.33
CA VAL A 326 -7.39 20.49 13.53
C VAL A 326 -7.17 19.34 12.56
N CYS A 327 -7.45 18.10 12.99
CA CYS A 327 -7.11 16.90 12.24
C CYS A 327 -8.21 16.38 11.29
N GLN A 328 -9.49 16.71 11.52
CA GLN A 328 -10.58 16.21 10.67
C GLN A 328 -10.76 17.07 9.42
N ALA A 329 -10.61 16.49 8.24
CA ALA A 329 -10.78 17.17 6.96
C ALA A 329 -12.24 17.22 6.49
N ALA A 330 -13.20 17.28 7.42
CA ALA A 330 -14.61 17.47 7.09
C ALA A 330 -14.80 18.71 6.21
N TRP A 331 -15.71 18.63 5.23
CA TRP A 331 -15.93 19.70 4.24
C TRP A 331 -16.18 21.07 4.87
N GLU A 332 -16.92 21.10 5.98
CA GLU A 332 -17.29 22.31 6.70
C GLU A 332 -16.25 22.76 7.74
N ASN A 333 -15.13 22.05 7.89
CA ASN A 333 -14.13 22.37 8.91
C ASN A 333 -13.10 23.41 8.40
N PRO A 334 -13.19 24.69 8.83
CA PRO A 334 -12.26 25.72 8.40
C PRO A 334 -10.94 25.69 9.17
N THR A 335 -10.88 24.95 10.28
CA THR A 335 -9.68 24.87 11.14
C THR A 335 -8.81 23.66 10.83
N PHE A 336 -9.19 22.85 9.83
CA PHE A 336 -8.37 21.74 9.36
C PHE A 336 -6.98 22.24 8.91
N ASP A 337 -5.93 21.71 9.54
CA ASP A 337 -4.54 22.01 9.23
C ASP A 337 -3.73 20.70 9.25
N PRO A 338 -3.36 20.16 8.08
CA PRO A 338 -2.66 18.87 8.00
C PRO A 338 -1.26 18.92 8.60
N GLU A 339 -0.57 20.07 8.54
CA GLU A 339 0.78 20.22 9.09
C GLU A 339 0.75 20.29 10.62
N GLU A 340 -0.18 21.06 11.17
CA GLU A 340 -0.36 21.11 12.62
C GLU A 340 -0.86 19.76 13.16
N CYS A 341 -1.77 19.08 12.45
CA CYS A 341 -2.19 17.73 12.82
C CYS A 341 -0.99 16.75 12.86
N LYS A 342 -0.14 16.75 11.83
CA LYS A 342 1.09 15.92 11.80
C LYS A 342 2.03 16.23 12.97
N ARG A 343 2.15 17.51 13.34
CA ARG A 343 2.93 17.96 14.51
C ARG A 343 2.34 17.43 15.81
N LEU A 344 1.03 17.56 16.01
CA LEU A 344 0.32 17.09 17.20
C LEU A 344 0.40 15.57 17.36
N MET A 345 0.34 14.84 16.24
CA MET A 345 0.41 13.37 16.23
C MET A 345 1.85 12.82 16.28
N GLU A 346 2.85 13.71 16.27
CA GLU A 346 4.27 13.38 16.35
C GLU A 346 4.74 12.37 15.28
N VAL A 347 4.22 12.49 14.05
CA VAL A 347 4.42 11.50 12.97
C VAL A 347 5.88 11.30 12.53
N GLU A 348 6.75 12.25 12.86
CA GLU A 348 8.19 12.14 12.63
C GLU A 348 8.93 11.41 13.75
N ALA A 349 8.55 11.66 15.02
CA ALA A 349 9.17 11.00 16.17
C ALA A 349 8.76 9.52 16.25
N TRP A 350 7.52 9.24 15.85
CA TRP A 350 6.99 7.90 15.66
C TRP A 350 6.81 7.69 14.18
N PRO A 351 7.81 7.17 13.44
CA PRO A 351 7.88 7.25 11.98
C PRO A 351 6.67 6.60 11.29
N SER A 352 5.58 7.37 11.18
CA SER A 352 4.29 6.96 10.66
C SER A 352 4.40 6.83 9.15
N TYR A 353 3.84 5.77 8.59
CA TYR A 353 3.79 5.59 7.14
C TYR A 353 2.66 6.40 6.53
N PHE A 354 1.55 6.49 7.24
CA PHE A 354 0.35 7.16 6.80
C PHE A 354 -0.29 7.98 7.92
N ILE A 355 -1.16 8.90 7.52
CA ILE A 355 -2.12 9.57 8.39
C ILE A 355 -3.42 9.72 7.60
N THR A 356 -4.56 9.43 8.23
CA THR A 356 -5.89 9.57 7.61
C THR A 356 -6.61 10.73 8.28
N TYR A 357 -7.14 11.65 7.48
CA TYR A 357 -7.72 12.89 7.98
C TYR A 357 -9.21 12.86 8.16
N CYS A 358 -9.92 11.78 7.82
CA CYS A 358 -11.38 11.69 7.94
C CYS A 358 -12.12 12.84 7.24
N THR A 359 -12.65 12.60 6.05
CA THR A 359 -13.46 13.64 5.38
C THR A 359 -14.95 13.59 5.73
N HIS A 360 -15.44 12.56 6.44
CA HIS A 360 -16.86 12.31 6.78
C HIS A 360 -17.84 12.46 5.58
N SER A 361 -17.34 12.35 4.36
CA SER A 361 -18.13 12.50 3.14
C SER A 361 -18.66 11.15 2.71
N TRP A 362 -19.79 10.74 3.29
CA TRP A 362 -20.60 9.60 2.81
C TRP A 362 -21.85 10.06 2.09
#